data_AF-A0A0N1IMH0-F1
#
_entry.id   AF-A0A0N1IMH0-F1
#
_cell.length_a   1.000
_cell.length_b   1.000
_cell.length_c   1.000
_cell.angle_alpha   90.00
_cell.angle_beta   90.00
_cell.angle_gamma   90.00
#
_symmetry.space_group_name_H-M   'P 1'
#
loop_
_entity.id
_entity.type
_entity.pdbx_description
1 polymer ?
#
loop_
_entity_poly.entity_id
_entity_poly.type
_entity_poly.pdbx_seq_one_letter_code
_entity_poly.pdbx_strand_id
1 'polypeptide(L)'
;MFPLLDKVLSLSGFTKNWPLFSEEEVRVHNSRRSLWIVSGNSVYDVTAVLTSHPGGEAAMLRRGGGAKDCEADYTFHSRYARREWDARKVGEVTPVVAAKLFPSRHAVQATDGRVEGSHQGSASTVAGSSLAHVAFHEESHTRTVDTYASTTVTPDQAYRGAEYDLCLQQVS
;
A
#
# COMPACT_ATOMS: atom_id res chain seq x y z
N MET A 1 20.37 -22.67 -0.13
CA MET A 1 21.26 -23.22 0.92
C MET A 1 21.09 -22.45 2.23
N PHE A 2 19.90 -22.41 2.86
CA PHE A 2 19.71 -21.94 4.26
C PHE A 2 18.47 -22.55 4.99
N PRO A 3 18.00 -23.79 4.74
CA PRO A 3 16.83 -24.34 5.46
C PRO A 3 17.10 -24.71 6.93
N LEU A 4 18.34 -24.52 7.42
CA LEU A 4 18.75 -24.85 8.78
C LEU A 4 18.69 -23.64 9.73
N LEU A 5 18.73 -22.40 9.20
CA LEU A 5 18.75 -21.20 10.04
C LEU A 5 17.39 -20.94 10.68
N ASP A 6 16.31 -21.21 9.95
CA ASP A 6 14.94 -21.12 10.48
C ASP A 6 14.70 -22.09 11.64
N LYS A 7 15.32 -23.28 11.57
CA LYS A 7 15.25 -24.29 12.65
C LYS A 7 16.07 -23.89 13.88
N VAL A 8 17.24 -23.28 13.70
CA VAL A 8 18.07 -22.82 14.83
C VAL A 8 17.45 -21.61 15.53
N LEU A 9 16.84 -20.68 14.78
CA LEU A 9 16.09 -19.56 15.35
C LEU A 9 14.82 -20.04 16.07
N SER A 10 14.12 -21.03 15.52
CA SER A 10 12.99 -21.72 16.17
C SER A 10 13.39 -22.43 17.48
N LEU A 11 14.57 -23.04 17.54
CA LEU A 11 15.10 -23.71 18.74
C LEU A 11 15.50 -22.76 19.87
N SER A 12 15.66 -21.46 19.58
CA SER A 12 15.98 -20.45 20.60
C SER A 12 14.78 -19.95 21.39
N GLY A 13 13.55 -20.38 21.06
CA GLY A 13 12.34 -20.03 21.81
C GLY A 13 11.91 -18.55 21.74
N PHE A 14 12.54 -17.74 20.88
CA PHE A 14 12.27 -16.29 20.76
C PHE A 14 11.25 -15.93 19.68
N THR A 15 10.62 -16.90 19.02
CA THR A 15 9.53 -16.60 18.09
C THR A 15 8.27 -16.25 18.89
N LYS A 16 8.02 -14.94 19.05
CA LYS A 16 6.74 -14.44 19.58
C LYS A 16 5.61 -15.00 18.71
N ASN A 17 4.72 -15.79 19.31
CA ASN A 17 3.56 -16.33 18.62
C ASN A 17 2.49 -15.23 18.53
N TRP A 18 2.14 -14.84 17.31
CA TRP A 18 1.19 -13.77 17.06
C TRP A 18 -0.23 -14.32 16.84
N PRO A 19 -1.29 -13.63 17.29
CA PRO A 19 -2.66 -13.96 16.94
C PRO A 19 -2.82 -14.01 15.41
N LEU A 20 -3.59 -14.98 14.93
CA LEU A 20 -3.98 -15.07 13.51
C LEU A 20 -5.37 -14.46 13.33
N PHE A 21 -5.49 -13.56 12.37
CA PHE A 21 -6.74 -12.90 12.03
C PHE A 21 -7.33 -13.41 10.71
N SER A 22 -8.65 -13.44 10.65
CA SER A 22 -9.42 -13.68 9.44
C SER A 22 -9.46 -12.43 8.55
N GLU A 23 -9.90 -12.61 7.31
CA GLU A 23 -10.11 -11.52 6.35
C GLU A 23 -11.19 -10.54 6.85
N GLU A 24 -12.27 -11.09 7.39
CA GLU A 24 -13.41 -10.35 7.92
C GLU A 24 -13.03 -9.56 9.16
N GLU A 25 -12.28 -10.16 10.08
CA GLU A 25 -11.75 -9.49 11.27
C GLU A 25 -10.89 -8.30 10.89
N VAL A 26 -9.98 -8.45 9.92
CA VAL A 26 -9.15 -7.32 9.48
C VAL A 26 -10.02 -6.22 8.85
N ARG A 27 -11.00 -6.57 8.01
CA ARG A 27 -11.80 -5.61 7.23
C ARG A 27 -12.62 -4.63 8.05
N VAL A 28 -13.08 -5.01 9.24
CA VAL A 28 -13.89 -4.12 10.09
C VAL A 28 -13.07 -2.95 10.66
N HIS A 29 -11.75 -3.04 10.67
CA HIS A 29 -10.84 -2.02 11.19
C HIS A 29 -10.42 -1.01 10.11
N ASN A 30 -11.37 -0.26 9.57
CA ASN A 30 -11.18 0.67 8.44
C ASN A 30 -11.59 2.13 8.72
N SER A 31 -11.70 2.52 10.00
CA SER A 31 -12.25 3.82 10.41
C SER A 31 -11.30 4.61 11.31
N ARG A 32 -11.56 5.91 11.53
CA ARG A 32 -10.73 6.75 12.41
C ARG A 32 -10.63 6.25 13.85
N ARG A 33 -11.67 5.55 14.31
CA ARG A 33 -11.77 5.01 15.67
C ARG A 33 -11.20 3.61 15.80
N SER A 34 -10.94 2.93 14.68
CA SER A 34 -10.31 1.63 14.64
C SER A 34 -9.74 1.38 13.25
N LEU A 35 -8.42 1.45 13.14
CA LEU A 35 -7.70 1.41 11.86
C LEU A 35 -6.57 0.40 11.90
N TRP A 36 -6.75 -0.71 11.20
CA TRP A 36 -5.70 -1.70 10.98
C TRP A 36 -5.22 -1.67 9.54
N ILE A 37 -3.94 -1.94 9.37
CA ILE A 37 -3.29 -2.10 8.06
C ILE A 37 -2.55 -3.42 8.02
N VAL A 38 -2.33 -3.92 6.79
CA VAL A 38 -1.62 -5.18 6.55
C VAL A 38 -0.40 -4.90 5.70
N SER A 39 0.76 -5.44 6.09
CA SER A 39 2.00 -5.42 5.31
C SER A 39 2.55 -6.83 5.22
N GLY A 40 2.55 -7.41 4.01
CA GLY A 40 2.75 -8.83 3.79
C GLY A 40 1.75 -9.66 4.61
N ASN A 41 2.25 -10.39 5.60
CA ASN A 41 1.45 -11.19 6.54
C ASN A 41 1.19 -10.51 7.89
N SER A 42 1.80 -9.36 8.17
CA SER A 42 1.70 -8.74 9.49
C SER A 42 0.54 -7.75 9.55
N VAL A 43 -0.20 -7.77 10.67
CA VAL A 43 -1.32 -6.88 10.97
C VAL A 43 -0.91 -5.87 12.03
N TYR A 44 -1.17 -4.59 11.76
CA TYR A 44 -0.77 -3.47 12.61
C TYR A 44 -1.98 -2.63 12.99
N ASP A 45 -2.15 -2.37 14.30
CA ASP A 45 -3.10 -1.38 14.77
C ASP A 45 -2.45 0.00 14.77
N VAL A 46 -2.90 0.84 13.85
CA VAL A 46 -2.34 2.16 13.62
C VAL A 46 -3.28 3.28 14.05
N THR A 47 -4.34 2.95 14.79
CA THR A 47 -5.34 3.91 15.27
C THR A 47 -4.69 5.07 16.03
N ALA A 48 -3.74 4.77 16.92
CA ALA A 48 -3.10 5.76 17.78
C ALA A 48 -2.19 6.77 17.04
N VAL A 49 -1.73 6.46 15.82
CA VAL A 49 -0.84 7.36 15.05
C VAL A 49 -1.54 8.11 13.93
N LEU A 50 -2.83 7.86 13.75
CA LEU A 50 -3.58 8.40 12.64
C LEU A 50 -3.42 9.93 12.54
N THR A 51 -3.64 10.64 13.65
CA THR A 51 -3.62 12.11 13.73
C THR A 51 -2.21 12.71 13.70
N SER A 52 -1.18 11.94 14.04
CA SER A 52 0.21 12.40 14.12
C SER A 52 1.07 11.93 12.93
N HIS A 53 0.48 11.24 11.96
CA HIS A 53 1.22 10.67 10.85
C HIS A 53 1.72 11.76 9.88
N PRO A 54 3.04 11.86 9.58
CA PRO A 54 3.58 12.91 8.71
C PRO A 54 3.01 12.92 7.29
N GLY A 55 2.56 11.77 6.77
CA GLY A 55 1.88 11.66 5.47
C GLY A 55 0.40 12.03 5.49
N GLY A 56 -0.13 12.47 6.65
CA GLY A 56 -1.52 12.81 6.89
C GLY A 56 -2.45 11.60 7.12
N GLU A 57 -3.61 11.87 7.72
CA GLU A 57 -4.63 10.85 8.04
C GLU A 57 -5.16 10.14 6.81
N ALA A 58 -5.43 10.90 5.74
CA ALA A 58 -6.02 10.37 4.52
C ALA A 58 -5.14 9.31 3.87
N ALA A 59 -3.82 9.43 3.98
CA ALA A 59 -2.91 8.40 3.50
C ALA A 59 -3.15 7.08 4.23
N MET A 60 -3.27 7.09 5.55
CA MET A 60 -3.48 5.89 6.34
C MET A 60 -4.87 5.27 6.16
N LEU A 61 -5.93 6.10 6.15
CA LEU A 61 -7.31 5.63 6.02
C LEU A 61 -7.54 4.83 4.74
N ARG A 62 -6.86 5.19 3.63
CA ARG A 62 -6.93 4.45 2.36
C ARG A 62 -6.34 3.03 2.42
N ARG A 63 -5.59 2.68 3.48
CA ARG A 63 -5.03 1.34 3.71
C ARG A 63 -5.82 0.54 4.75
N GLY A 64 -6.79 1.18 5.40
CA GLY A 64 -7.60 0.59 6.46
C GLY A 64 -8.27 -0.71 6.04
N GLY A 65 -8.47 -1.61 7.00
CA GLY A 65 -9.13 -2.89 6.76
C GLY A 65 -8.38 -3.81 5.80
N GLY A 66 -7.06 -3.63 5.65
CA GLY A 66 -6.27 -4.40 4.69
C GLY A 66 -6.64 -4.11 3.23
N ALA A 67 -7.10 -2.89 2.91
CA ALA A 67 -7.49 -2.51 1.55
C ALA A 67 -6.33 -2.57 0.53
N LYS A 68 -5.09 -2.47 1.00
CA LYS A 68 -3.88 -2.58 0.20
C LYS A 68 -2.76 -3.12 1.07
N ASP A 69 -1.94 -4.03 0.54
CA ASP A 69 -0.75 -4.45 1.26
C ASP A 69 0.32 -3.34 1.24
N CYS A 70 0.75 -3.02 2.44
CA CYS A 70 1.55 -1.86 2.77
C CYS A 70 3.05 -2.16 2.77
N GLU A 71 3.54 -3.27 2.21
CA GLU A 71 4.97 -3.60 2.17
C GLU A 71 5.84 -2.51 1.51
N ALA A 72 5.32 -1.89 0.44
CA ALA A 72 5.96 -0.74 -0.19
C ALA A 72 5.92 0.50 0.72
N ASP A 73 4.80 0.72 1.41
CA ASP A 73 4.67 1.81 2.39
C ASP A 73 5.69 1.58 3.53
N TYR A 74 5.81 0.37 4.09
CA TYR A 74 6.78 -0.01 5.12
C TYR A 74 8.24 0.24 4.69
N THR A 75 8.58 -0.13 3.45
CA THR A 75 9.93 0.05 2.90
C THR A 75 10.31 1.51 2.72
N PHE A 76 9.34 2.35 2.32
CA PHE A 76 9.52 3.79 2.15
C PHE A 76 9.85 4.53 3.45
N HIS A 77 9.45 4.00 4.61
CA HIS A 77 9.70 4.63 5.91
C HIS A 77 11.17 4.56 6.36
N SER A 78 11.60 5.49 7.22
CA SER A 78 12.93 5.44 7.84
C SER A 78 13.06 4.25 8.80
N ARG A 79 14.29 3.90 9.20
CA ARG A 79 14.53 2.87 10.23
C ARG A 79 13.82 3.18 11.55
N TYR A 80 13.77 4.45 11.95
CA TYR A 80 13.07 4.88 13.15
C TYR A 80 11.56 4.63 13.01
N ALA A 81 10.96 5.06 11.90
CA ALA A 81 9.55 4.84 11.65
C ALA A 81 9.21 3.34 11.57
N ARG A 82 10.07 2.48 11.01
CA ARG A 82 9.84 1.02 11.03
C ARG A 82 9.82 0.42 12.44
N ARG A 83 10.57 0.97 13.41
CA ARG A 83 10.44 0.54 14.82
C ARG A 83 9.08 0.90 15.41
N GLU A 84 8.51 2.02 14.98
CA GLU A 84 7.12 2.37 15.34
C GLU A 84 6.13 1.36 14.76
N TRP A 85 6.36 0.83 13.55
CA TRP A 85 5.55 -0.28 13.04
C TRP A 85 5.65 -1.52 13.93
N ASP A 86 6.86 -1.92 14.33
CA ASP A 86 7.06 -3.09 15.20
C ASP A 86 6.29 -2.98 16.52
N ALA A 87 6.24 -1.79 17.11
CA ALA A 87 5.49 -1.51 18.34
C ALA A 87 3.95 -1.62 18.16
N ARG A 88 3.46 -1.56 16.92
CA ARG A 88 2.04 -1.57 16.56
C ARG A 88 1.57 -2.90 15.99
N LYS A 89 2.46 -3.88 15.84
CA LYS A 89 2.09 -5.22 15.38
C LYS A 89 1.17 -5.87 16.41
N VAL A 90 -0.01 -6.27 15.96
CA VAL A 90 -1.04 -6.92 16.80
C VAL A 90 -1.26 -8.37 16.43
N GLY A 91 -0.88 -8.78 15.21
CA GLY A 91 -0.99 -10.16 14.79
C GLY A 91 -0.50 -10.40 13.38
N GLU A 92 -0.98 -11.50 12.80
CA GLU A 92 -0.66 -11.94 11.45
C GLU A 92 -1.91 -12.46 10.72
N VAL A 93 -1.83 -12.52 9.40
CA VAL A 93 -2.79 -13.23 8.55
C VAL A 93 -2.10 -14.43 7.91
N THR A 94 -2.85 -15.51 7.72
CA THR A 94 -2.34 -16.68 6.99
C THR A 94 -2.01 -16.31 5.55
N PRO A 95 -1.11 -17.05 4.86
CA PRO A 95 -0.83 -16.83 3.45
C PRO A 95 -2.09 -16.92 2.56
N VAL A 96 -3.05 -17.77 2.94
CA VAL A 96 -4.33 -17.88 2.24
C VAL A 96 -5.16 -16.61 2.37
N VAL A 97 -5.24 -16.04 3.58
CA VAL A 97 -5.94 -14.77 3.81
C VAL A 97 -5.21 -13.61 3.11
N ALA A 98 -3.88 -13.57 3.17
CA ALA A 98 -3.09 -12.56 2.46
C ALA A 98 -3.33 -12.63 0.93
N ALA A 99 -3.40 -13.83 0.34
CA ALA A 99 -3.68 -14.00 -1.07
C ALA A 99 -5.10 -13.53 -1.46
N LYS A 100 -6.09 -13.71 -0.58
CA LYS A 100 -7.45 -13.19 -0.78
C LYS A 100 -7.50 -11.66 -0.68
N LEU A 101 -6.81 -11.08 0.30
CA LEU A 101 -6.72 -9.63 0.46
C LEU A 101 -5.99 -8.97 -0.72
N PHE A 102 -4.97 -9.64 -1.28
CA PHE A 102 -4.09 -9.08 -2.32
C PHE A 102 -3.90 -9.99 -3.54
N PRO A 103 -4.95 -10.25 -4.35
CA PRO A 103 -4.89 -11.23 -5.45
C PRO A 103 -3.84 -10.88 -6.53
N SER A 104 -3.62 -9.59 -6.78
CA SER A 104 -2.70 -9.10 -7.81
C SER A 104 -1.23 -9.41 -7.55
N ARG A 105 -0.84 -9.75 -6.31
CA ARG A 105 0.55 -10.08 -5.94
C ARG A 105 0.94 -11.50 -6.30
N HIS A 106 -0.04 -12.42 -6.25
CA HIS A 106 0.19 -13.85 -6.43
C HIS A 106 -0.16 -14.38 -7.83
N ALA A 107 -0.88 -13.62 -8.64
CA ALA A 107 -1.16 -13.99 -10.04
C ALA A 107 0.11 -14.06 -10.93
N VAL A 108 1.22 -13.43 -10.51
CA VAL A 108 2.48 -13.41 -11.27
C VAL A 108 3.37 -14.64 -11.00
N GLN A 109 3.06 -15.47 -10.00
CA GLN A 109 3.87 -16.65 -9.64
C GLN A 109 3.41 -17.98 -10.29
N ALA A 110 2.41 -17.95 -11.18
CA ALA A 110 1.83 -19.15 -11.81
C ALA A 110 2.09 -19.29 -13.32
N THR A 111 3.03 -18.54 -13.90
CA THR A 111 3.43 -18.71 -15.30
C THR A 111 4.95 -18.73 -15.45
N ASP A 112 5.61 -19.77 -14.94
CA ASP A 112 6.96 -20.11 -15.44
C ASP A 112 6.82 -21.24 -16.45
N GLY A 113 6.85 -20.84 -17.72
CA GLY A 113 6.53 -21.70 -18.85
C GLY A 113 6.28 -20.90 -20.12
N ARG A 114 7.25 -20.08 -20.54
CA ARG A 114 7.25 -19.56 -21.92
C ARG A 114 8.64 -19.58 -22.56
N VAL A 115 8.67 -20.39 -23.60
CA VAL A 115 9.70 -20.59 -24.63
C VAL A 115 10.07 -19.27 -25.32
N GLU A 116 11.36 -19.14 -25.61
CA GLU A 116 12.02 -18.05 -26.35
C GLU A 116 11.46 -17.86 -27.77
N GLY A 117 11.44 -16.60 -28.22
CA GLY A 117 11.08 -16.24 -29.59
C GLY A 117 11.40 -14.77 -29.90
N SER A 118 12.68 -14.51 -30.18
CA SER A 118 13.23 -13.30 -30.82
C SER A 118 12.48 -12.97 -32.12
N HIS A 119 12.29 -11.68 -32.46
CA HIS A 119 12.51 -11.16 -33.83
C HIS A 119 12.61 -9.63 -33.85
N GLN A 120 13.48 -9.16 -34.74
CA GLN A 120 14.12 -7.85 -34.83
C GLN A 120 13.42 -6.91 -35.82
N GLY A 121 13.55 -5.59 -35.58
CA GLY A 121 13.88 -4.57 -36.60
C GLY A 121 12.75 -3.94 -37.42
N SER A 122 12.67 -2.60 -37.39
CA SER A 122 13.12 -1.72 -38.51
C SER A 122 12.58 -0.30 -38.38
N ALA A 123 13.45 0.66 -38.73
CA ALA A 123 13.20 2.10 -38.78
C ALA A 123 12.57 2.54 -40.12
N SER A 124 11.90 3.70 -40.14
CA SER A 124 11.83 4.55 -41.35
C SER A 124 11.62 6.04 -41.03
N THR A 125 12.55 6.85 -41.53
CA THR A 125 12.63 8.30 -41.71
C THR A 125 11.48 8.89 -42.54
N VAL A 126 11.09 10.17 -42.35
CA VAL A 126 11.05 11.26 -43.37
C VAL A 126 10.84 12.63 -42.69
N ALA A 127 11.58 13.61 -43.20
CA ALA A 127 11.72 15.00 -42.80
C ALA A 127 10.56 15.95 -43.24
N GLY A 128 10.51 17.15 -42.66
CA GLY A 128 9.72 18.26 -43.18
C GLY A 128 9.88 19.55 -42.36
N SER A 129 10.66 20.48 -42.88
CA SER A 129 11.05 21.78 -42.32
C SER A 129 9.94 22.84 -42.35
N SER A 130 9.89 23.74 -41.35
CA SER A 130 9.61 25.17 -41.60
C SER A 130 10.03 26.07 -40.42
N LEU A 131 10.67 27.17 -40.77
CA LEU A 131 11.35 28.18 -39.95
C LEU A 131 10.41 29.38 -39.67
N ALA A 132 10.36 29.86 -38.44
CA ALA A 132 10.08 31.27 -38.14
C ALA A 132 10.68 31.65 -36.77
N HIS A 133 11.67 32.55 -36.83
CA HIS A 133 12.24 33.29 -35.69
C HIS A 133 11.35 34.47 -35.33
N VAL A 134 11.13 34.77 -34.04
CA VAL A 134 11.32 36.10 -33.40
C VAL A 134 11.61 35.90 -31.89
N ALA A 135 12.44 36.77 -31.34
CA ALA A 135 13.21 36.69 -30.10
C ALA A 135 12.58 37.38 -28.86
N PHE A 136 13.33 37.27 -27.74
CA PHE A 136 13.23 37.95 -26.43
C PHE A 136 12.09 37.45 -25.52
N HIS A 137 12.28 37.17 -24.23
CA HIS A 137 13.01 37.96 -23.23
C HIS A 137 13.54 37.04 -22.12
N GLU A 138 14.73 37.33 -21.63
CA GLU A 138 15.31 36.76 -20.42
C GLU A 138 14.65 37.44 -19.22
N GLU A 139 14.00 36.68 -18.34
CA GLU A 139 13.59 37.21 -17.04
C GLU A 139 13.66 36.14 -15.96
N SER A 140 14.73 36.26 -15.19
CA SER A 140 15.03 35.58 -13.94
C SER A 140 13.87 35.70 -12.95
N HIS A 141 13.17 34.58 -12.72
CA HIS A 141 12.17 34.50 -11.66
C HIS A 141 12.71 33.69 -10.50
N THR A 142 13.29 34.40 -9.53
CA THR A 142 13.34 33.99 -8.13
C THR A 142 11.90 33.81 -7.65
N ARG A 143 11.36 32.58 -7.71
CA ARG A 143 10.01 32.31 -7.19
C ARG A 143 10.05 32.24 -5.66
N THR A 144 9.55 33.32 -5.08
CA THR A 144 9.14 33.46 -3.69
C THR A 144 8.03 32.48 -3.32
N VAL A 145 8.04 32.13 -2.04
CA VAL A 145 7.10 31.29 -1.32
C VAL A 145 5.66 31.82 -1.30
N ASP A 146 4.74 30.88 -1.08
CA ASP A 146 3.38 30.99 -0.54
C ASP A 146 2.23 31.47 -1.43
N THR A 147 1.31 30.55 -1.72
CA THR A 147 -0.14 30.80 -1.57
C THR A 147 -0.85 29.49 -1.22
N TYR A 148 -1.31 29.44 0.03
CA TYR A 148 -2.27 28.47 0.55
C TYR A 148 -3.68 28.82 0.05
N ALA A 149 -4.55 27.80 -0.03
CA ALA A 149 -6.01 27.83 -0.27
C ALA A 149 -6.48 27.90 -1.74
N SER A 150 -7.06 26.81 -2.25
CA SER A 150 -8.48 26.48 -2.03
C SER A 150 -9.06 25.61 -3.17
N THR A 151 -9.82 24.58 -2.77
CA THR A 151 -10.97 23.96 -3.47
C THR A 151 -10.79 23.34 -4.86
N THR A 152 -10.87 22.02 -4.90
CA THR A 152 -11.98 21.35 -5.63
C THR A 152 -12.28 20.00 -4.99
N VAL A 153 -13.43 19.95 -4.34
CA VAL A 153 -14.08 18.71 -3.91
C VAL A 153 -14.65 18.05 -5.16
N THR A 154 -14.10 16.91 -5.55
CA THR A 154 -14.76 15.99 -6.49
C THR A 154 -15.56 14.98 -5.67
N PRO A 155 -16.89 14.85 -5.87
CA PRO A 155 -17.67 13.81 -5.23
C PRO A 155 -17.62 12.56 -6.11
N ASP A 156 -16.52 11.82 -6.05
CA ASP A 156 -16.49 10.46 -6.58
C ASP A 156 -15.64 9.58 -5.65
N GLN A 157 -16.31 9.06 -4.62
CA GLN A 157 -16.11 7.69 -4.13
C GLN A 157 -17.05 7.46 -2.96
N ALA A 158 -18.28 7.10 -3.33
CA ALA A 158 -19.15 6.29 -2.50
C ALA A 158 -18.40 4.99 -2.14
N TYR A 159 -17.64 5.02 -1.05
CA TYR A 159 -17.09 3.83 -0.43
C TYR A 159 -18.28 3.05 0.14
N ARG A 160 -18.51 1.85 -0.41
CA ARG A 160 -19.60 0.91 -0.05
C ARG A 160 -19.83 0.85 1.46
N GLY A 161 -20.82 1.61 1.92
CA GLY A 161 -21.39 1.52 3.27
C GLY A 161 -22.66 0.66 3.33
N ALA A 162 -23.03 -0.03 2.25
CA ALA A 162 -24.34 -0.66 2.10
C ALA A 162 -24.41 -2.16 2.45
N GLU A 163 -23.34 -2.77 2.97
CA GLU A 163 -23.37 -4.19 3.38
C GLU A 163 -23.24 -4.40 4.91
N TYR A 164 -23.12 -3.33 5.70
CA TYR A 164 -23.03 -3.45 7.17
C TYR A 164 -24.40 -3.58 7.86
N ASP A 165 -25.50 -3.16 7.22
CA ASP A 165 -26.84 -3.24 7.83
C ASP A 165 -27.52 -4.62 7.68
N LEU A 166 -26.98 -5.54 6.87
CA LEU A 166 -27.54 -6.88 6.68
C LEU A 166 -26.95 -7.96 7.60
N CYS A 167 -25.87 -7.68 8.33
CA CYS A 167 -25.23 -8.67 9.23
C CYS A 167 -25.80 -8.62 10.67
N LEU A 168 -26.51 -7.56 11.06
CA LEU A 168 -27.07 -7.40 12.41
C LEU A 168 -28.53 -7.85 12.57
N GLN A 169 -29.17 -8.37 11.52
CA GLN A 169 -30.57 -8.83 11.57
C GLN A 169 -30.76 -10.35 11.61
N GLN A 170 -29.68 -11.15 11.76
CA GLN A 170 -29.79 -12.62 11.89
C GLN A 170 -29.42 -13.17 13.27
N VAL A 171 -29.37 -12.32 14.31
CA VAL A 171 -29.29 -12.77 15.70
C VAL A 171 -30.40 -12.11 16.49
N SER A 172 -31.60 -12.65 16.38
CA SER A 172 -32.75 -12.40 17.26
C SER A 172 -33.60 -13.66 17.32
#